data_AF-A0A329LNE0-F1
#
_entry.id   AF-A0A329LNE0-F1
#
_cell.length_a   1.000
_cell.length_b   1.000
_cell.length_c   1.000
_cell.angle_alpha   90.00
_cell.angle_beta   90.00
_cell.angle_gamma   90.00
#
_symmetry.space_group_name_H-M   'P 1'
#
loop_
_entity.id
_entity.type
_entity.pdbx_description
1 polymer ?
#
loop_
_entity_poly.entity_id
_entity_poly.type
_entity_poly.pdbx_seq_one_letter_code
_entity_poly.pdbx_strand_id
1 'polypeptide(L)'
;FGACAAGCRAYVAAAGGIAVPAALGSRSTYVRAALGGHAGRALRRGDELPLGTPSQLARRLLGRLRVAHAPAAGPRGADGSGTPLFTAVPWYVSPDALPAYSREPALRFVRGCEYGRFDAASLAAFETAAYAVAPQSDRMGCQLDGPPLSLAAPLELLSEAVTFGTVQVPPDGRPIILLADRQTTGGYPRIAQVATADLPVLAQVRPGESLSFREVALEEAERLLLEQEAQFERLKIAVRLRLSE
;
A
#
# COMPACT_ATOMS: atom_id res chain seq x y z
N PHE A 1 18.43 -4.74 2.16
CA PHE A 1 17.71 -3.75 2.99
C PHE A 1 17.92 -4.09 4.45
N GLY A 2 17.98 -3.07 5.31
CA GLY A 2 17.87 -3.24 6.76
C GLY A 2 16.42 -3.06 7.23
N ALA A 3 16.22 -2.79 8.52
CA ALA A 3 14.91 -2.43 9.06
C ALA A 3 14.37 -1.14 8.38
N CYS A 4 13.05 -1.01 8.29
CA CYS A 4 12.45 0.20 7.72
C CYS A 4 12.72 1.40 8.63
N ALA A 5 13.29 2.49 8.10
CA ALA A 5 13.52 3.72 8.86
C ALA A 5 12.23 4.55 9.03
N ALA A 6 11.44 4.70 7.97
CA ALA A 6 10.12 5.31 7.96
C ALA A 6 9.14 4.46 7.13
N GLY A 7 7.84 4.51 7.45
CA GLY A 7 6.80 3.72 6.77
C GLY A 7 6.90 2.20 6.98
N CYS A 8 5.90 1.45 6.55
CA CYS A 8 5.79 0.02 6.80
C CYS A 8 6.31 -0.85 5.64
N ARG A 9 6.21 -0.37 4.38
CA ARG A 9 6.39 -1.21 3.19
C ARG A 9 7.29 -0.54 2.15
N ALA A 10 8.19 -1.32 1.56
CA ALA A 10 9.01 -0.92 0.42
C ALA A 10 8.76 -1.85 -0.76
N TYR A 11 8.94 -1.32 -1.98
CA TYR A 11 8.78 -2.06 -3.22
C TYR A 11 10.09 -2.08 -4.00
N VAL A 12 10.43 -3.23 -4.56
CA VAL A 12 11.59 -3.43 -5.43
C VAL A 12 11.08 -3.96 -6.76
N ALA A 13 11.48 -3.32 -7.84
CA ALA A 13 11.16 -3.75 -9.20
C ALA A 13 12.45 -4.04 -9.97
N ALA A 14 12.38 -5.02 -10.87
CA ALA A 14 13.46 -5.39 -11.76
C ALA A 14 13.05 -5.17 -13.22
N ALA A 15 14.00 -4.78 -14.07
CA ALA A 15 13.75 -4.65 -15.51
C ALA A 15 13.28 -5.99 -16.09
N GLY A 16 12.15 -5.98 -16.80
CA GLY A 16 11.49 -7.21 -17.30
C GLY A 16 10.53 -7.85 -16.30
N GLY A 17 10.49 -7.38 -15.05
CA GLY A 17 9.63 -7.92 -13.99
C GLY A 17 10.13 -9.24 -13.42
N ILE A 18 9.48 -9.70 -12.34
CA ILE A 18 9.75 -11.01 -11.74
C ILE A 18 8.89 -12.05 -12.48
N ALA A 19 9.54 -13.01 -13.14
CA ALA A 19 8.94 -13.96 -14.06
C ALA A 19 8.41 -15.22 -13.37
N VAL A 20 7.51 -15.04 -12.41
CA VAL A 20 6.77 -16.14 -11.79
C VAL A 20 5.54 -16.53 -12.63
N PRO A 21 5.07 -17.79 -12.54
CA PRO A 21 3.82 -18.21 -13.19
C PRO A 21 2.64 -17.35 -12.75
N ALA A 22 1.71 -17.08 -13.68
CA ALA A 22 0.46 -16.43 -13.33
C ALA A 22 -0.51 -17.44 -12.71
N ALA A 23 -1.20 -17.04 -11.65
CA ALA A 23 -2.33 -17.74 -11.06
C ALA A 23 -3.57 -16.86 -11.23
N LEU A 24 -4.63 -17.39 -11.84
CA LEU A 24 -5.88 -16.66 -12.09
C LEU A 24 -5.66 -15.29 -12.77
N GLY A 25 -4.73 -15.22 -13.74
CA GLY A 25 -4.41 -13.99 -14.47
C GLY A 25 -3.51 -12.98 -13.71
N SER A 26 -3.08 -13.27 -12.49
CA SER A 26 -2.23 -12.39 -11.67
C SER A 26 -0.92 -13.07 -11.25
N ARG A 27 0.09 -12.26 -10.88
CA ARG A 27 1.34 -12.73 -10.26
C ARG A 27 1.46 -12.37 -8.77
N SER A 28 0.39 -11.80 -8.20
CA SER A 28 0.35 -11.49 -6.76
C SER A 28 0.39 -12.77 -5.93
N THR A 29 0.95 -12.69 -4.73
CA THR A 29 0.98 -13.81 -3.78
C THR A 29 -0.17 -13.67 -2.81
N TYR A 30 -1.02 -14.69 -2.70
CA TYR A 30 -2.00 -14.82 -1.63
C TYR A 30 -1.57 -15.94 -0.67
N VAL A 31 -0.93 -15.52 0.43
CA VAL A 31 -0.20 -16.43 1.33
C VAL A 31 -1.13 -17.45 2.00
N ARG A 32 -2.34 -17.05 2.40
CA ARG A 32 -3.28 -17.94 3.11
C ARG A 32 -3.73 -19.13 2.27
N ALA A 33 -3.85 -18.96 0.96
CA ALA A 33 -4.22 -20.03 0.04
C ALA A 33 -3.02 -20.66 -0.68
N ALA A 34 -1.79 -20.29 -0.30
CA ALA A 34 -0.56 -20.69 -0.97
C ALA A 34 -0.62 -20.48 -2.51
N LEU A 35 -1.16 -19.35 -2.95
CA LEU A 35 -1.48 -19.10 -4.36
C LEU A 35 -0.64 -17.97 -4.96
N GLY A 36 -0.15 -18.17 -6.19
CA GLY A 36 0.55 -17.15 -6.97
C GLY A 36 1.95 -16.79 -6.44
N GLY A 37 2.58 -15.79 -7.04
CA GLY A 37 3.93 -15.37 -6.66
C GLY A 37 4.99 -16.46 -6.79
N HIS A 38 5.97 -16.44 -5.88
CA HIS A 38 6.98 -17.49 -5.79
C HIS A 38 6.50 -18.59 -4.82
N ALA A 39 6.01 -19.70 -5.38
CA ALA A 39 5.53 -20.86 -4.63
C ALA A 39 4.42 -20.56 -3.59
N GLY A 40 3.63 -19.50 -3.79
CA GLY A 40 2.51 -19.18 -2.91
C GLY A 40 2.87 -18.63 -1.53
N ARG A 41 4.14 -18.26 -1.29
CA ARG A 41 4.64 -17.93 0.05
C ARG A 41 5.54 -16.71 0.07
N ALA A 42 5.84 -16.22 1.27
CA ALA A 42 6.92 -15.27 1.48
C ALA A 42 8.27 -15.86 1.04
N LEU A 43 9.16 -14.98 0.57
CA LEU A 43 10.52 -15.35 0.18
C LEU A 43 11.32 -15.87 1.39
N ARG A 44 12.23 -16.79 1.12
CA ARG A 44 13.14 -17.40 2.09
C ARG A 44 14.58 -17.25 1.62
N ARG A 45 15.52 -17.37 2.55
CA ARG A 45 16.95 -17.38 2.23
C ARG A 45 17.23 -18.50 1.23
N GLY A 46 17.93 -18.17 0.15
CA GLY A 46 18.28 -19.09 -0.92
C GLY A 46 17.25 -19.19 -2.05
N ASP A 47 16.10 -18.53 -1.95
CA ASP A 47 15.19 -18.43 -3.09
C ASP A 47 15.84 -17.64 -4.24
N GLU A 48 15.74 -18.16 -5.45
CA GLU A 48 16.13 -17.49 -6.68
C GLU A 48 14.89 -17.12 -7.49
N LEU A 49 14.79 -15.85 -7.87
CA LEU A 49 13.65 -15.32 -8.61
C LEU A 49 14.04 -15.11 -10.07
N PRO A 50 13.39 -15.80 -11.03
CA PRO A 50 13.65 -15.55 -12.43
C PRO A 50 13.18 -14.14 -12.81
N LEU A 51 13.95 -13.47 -13.66
CA LEU A 51 13.57 -12.19 -14.23
C LEU A 51 13.00 -12.38 -15.63
N GLY A 52 12.04 -11.53 -16.00
CA GLY A 52 11.50 -11.50 -17.35
C GLY A 52 12.43 -10.77 -18.31
N THR A 53 12.05 -10.79 -19.58
CA THR A 53 12.82 -10.11 -20.64
C THR A 53 12.70 -8.59 -20.50
N PRO A 54 13.81 -7.85 -20.34
CA PRO A 54 13.76 -6.38 -20.28
C PRO A 54 13.22 -5.78 -21.57
N SER A 55 12.45 -4.69 -21.44
CA SER A 55 11.97 -3.90 -22.58
C SER A 55 13.13 -3.24 -23.33
N GLN A 56 12.89 -2.79 -24.57
CA GLN A 56 13.90 -2.08 -25.36
C GLN A 56 14.41 -0.83 -24.63
N LEU A 57 13.51 -0.07 -23.99
CA LEU A 57 13.86 1.09 -23.18
C LEU A 57 14.79 0.72 -22.02
N ALA A 58 14.47 -0.35 -21.28
CA ALA A 58 15.30 -0.81 -20.17
C ALA A 58 16.69 -1.27 -20.65
N ARG A 59 16.79 -1.94 -21.80
CA ARG A 59 18.08 -2.33 -22.38
C ARG A 59 18.92 -1.13 -22.77
N ARG A 60 18.32 -0.08 -23.35
CA ARG A 60 19.02 1.18 -23.69
C ARG A 60 19.55 1.86 -22.42
N LEU A 61 18.73 1.96 -21.38
CA LEU A 61 19.15 2.52 -20.08
C LEU A 61 20.32 1.73 -19.49
N LEU A 62 20.20 0.40 -19.43
CA LEU A 62 21.29 -0.46 -18.93
C LEU A 62 22.58 -0.28 -19.74
N GLY A 63 22.47 -0.15 -21.08
CA GLY A 63 23.61 0.16 -21.94
C GLY A 63 24.27 1.50 -21.58
N ARG A 64 23.46 2.56 -21.40
CA ARG A 64 23.96 3.89 -21.01
C ARG A 64 24.63 3.88 -19.64
N LEU A 65 24.03 3.23 -18.64
CA LEU A 65 24.61 3.13 -17.29
C LEU A 65 25.94 2.37 -17.29
N ARG A 66 26.09 1.34 -18.14
CA ARG A 66 27.36 0.61 -18.31
C ARG A 66 28.45 1.48 -18.95
N VAL A 67 28.10 2.33 -19.92
CA VAL A 67 29.05 3.20 -20.63
C VAL A 67 29.41 4.45 -19.81
N ALA A 68 28.44 5.04 -19.10
CA ALA A 68 28.63 6.22 -18.26
C ALA A 68 29.47 5.96 -16.99
N HIS A 69 29.92 4.72 -16.76
CA HIS A 69 30.82 4.35 -15.66
C HIS A 69 32.08 3.63 -16.21
N ALA A 70 32.97 4.42 -16.81
CA ALA A 70 34.40 4.25 -16.54
C ALA A 70 34.67 4.66 -15.07
N PRO A 71 35.68 4.09 -14.38
CA PRO A 71 35.67 3.96 -12.92
C PRO A 71 35.79 5.33 -12.22
N ALA A 72 34.69 5.84 -11.67
CA ALA A 72 34.73 6.99 -10.78
C ALA A 72 33.69 6.87 -9.65
N ALA A 73 34.21 6.67 -8.44
CA ALA A 73 33.65 7.12 -7.16
C ALA A 73 32.35 6.50 -6.60
N GLY A 74 32.03 5.23 -6.89
CA GLY A 74 31.07 4.46 -6.08
C GLY A 74 31.69 3.83 -4.82
N PRO A 75 30.91 3.47 -3.79
CA PRO A 75 31.40 2.67 -2.66
C PRO A 75 31.97 1.35 -3.19
N ARG A 76 33.26 1.13 -2.92
CA ARG A 76 34.03 -0.01 -3.41
C ARG A 76 33.60 -1.28 -2.67
N GLY A 77 33.55 -2.40 -3.38
CA GLY A 77 33.35 -3.71 -2.76
C GLY A 77 34.42 -4.00 -1.71
N ALA A 78 34.05 -4.76 -0.68
CA ALA A 78 34.98 -5.21 0.37
C ALA A 78 36.06 -6.19 -0.14
N ASP A 79 36.03 -6.54 -1.43
CA ASP A 79 36.93 -7.45 -2.14
C ASP A 79 38.20 -6.76 -2.68
N GLY A 80 38.35 -5.44 -2.51
CA GLY A 80 39.54 -4.71 -2.95
C GLY A 80 39.67 -4.55 -4.47
N SER A 81 38.68 -4.99 -5.26
CA SER A 81 38.73 -5.03 -6.73
C SER A 81 38.58 -3.67 -7.41
N GLY A 82 38.27 -2.60 -6.66
CA GLY A 82 38.08 -1.25 -7.21
C GLY A 82 36.79 -1.07 -8.03
N THR A 83 35.98 -2.12 -8.18
CA THR A 83 34.73 -2.09 -8.94
C THR A 83 33.60 -1.51 -8.08
N PRO A 84 32.80 -0.54 -8.58
CA PRO A 84 31.65 -0.03 -7.84
C PRO A 84 30.59 -1.13 -7.65
N LEU A 85 30.03 -1.23 -6.44
CA LEU A 85 29.00 -2.23 -6.10
C LEU A 85 27.71 -2.09 -6.92
N PHE A 86 27.37 -0.87 -7.36
CA PHE A 86 26.27 -0.58 -8.27
C PHE A 86 26.46 0.76 -8.96
N THR A 87 25.71 0.98 -10.05
CA THR A 87 25.57 2.27 -10.73
C THR A 87 24.12 2.72 -10.67
N ALA A 88 23.90 3.99 -10.39
CA ALA A 88 22.58 4.61 -10.34
C ALA A 88 22.51 5.84 -11.25
N VAL A 89 21.29 6.19 -11.65
CA VAL A 89 21.02 7.49 -12.29
C VAL A 89 21.08 8.61 -11.23
N PRO A 90 21.51 9.83 -11.58
CA PRO A 90 21.61 10.96 -10.64
C PRO A 90 20.27 11.67 -10.42
N TRP A 91 19.15 11.10 -10.88
CA TRP A 91 17.82 11.69 -10.78
C TRP A 91 16.85 10.70 -10.15
N TYR A 92 15.82 11.23 -9.50
CA TYR A 92 14.76 10.46 -8.85
C TYR A 92 13.43 11.23 -8.99
N VAL A 93 12.32 10.55 -8.67
CA VAL A 93 10.99 11.15 -8.67
C VAL A 93 10.85 12.09 -7.48
N SER A 94 10.38 13.33 -7.69
CA SER A 94 10.17 14.27 -6.60
C SER A 94 9.27 13.68 -5.50
N PRO A 95 9.59 13.87 -4.21
CA PRO A 95 8.70 13.48 -3.12
C PRO A 95 7.29 14.04 -3.24
N ASP A 96 7.11 15.20 -3.87
CA ASP A 96 5.80 15.84 -4.09
C ASP A 96 4.91 15.06 -5.07
N ALA A 97 5.49 14.16 -5.87
CA ALA A 97 4.74 13.27 -6.75
C ALA A 97 4.35 11.95 -6.05
N LEU A 98 4.75 11.75 -4.80
CA LEU A 98 4.34 10.62 -3.97
C LEU A 98 3.14 11.03 -3.10
N PRO A 99 2.32 10.06 -2.62
CA PRO A 99 1.31 10.35 -1.61
C PRO A 99 1.93 11.03 -0.38
N ALA A 100 1.16 11.91 0.27
CA ALA A 100 1.56 12.60 1.50
C ALA A 100 1.64 11.61 2.69
N TYR A 101 2.74 10.86 2.77
CA TYR A 101 2.97 9.92 3.86
C TYR A 101 3.21 10.67 5.18
N SER A 102 2.48 10.29 6.21
CA SER A 102 2.58 10.80 7.58
C SER A 102 2.53 9.62 8.55
N ARG A 103 3.09 9.82 9.75
CA ARG A 103 2.92 8.89 10.87
C ARG A 103 1.56 9.00 11.54
N GLU A 104 0.87 10.11 11.30
CA GLU A 104 -0.46 10.41 11.83
C GLU A 104 -1.36 10.94 10.69
N PRO A 105 -1.69 10.10 9.70
CA PRO A 105 -2.52 10.55 8.59
C PRO A 105 -3.98 10.67 9.00
N ALA A 106 -4.66 11.70 8.50
CA ALA A 106 -6.11 11.81 8.52
C ALA A 106 -6.67 11.16 7.25
N LEU A 107 -7.16 9.92 7.38
CA LEU A 107 -7.70 9.16 6.27
C LEU A 107 -9.10 9.68 5.90
N ARG A 108 -9.27 10.01 4.63
CA ARG A 108 -10.56 10.43 4.08
C ARG A 108 -11.48 9.23 3.94
N PHE A 109 -12.74 9.38 4.34
CA PHE A 109 -13.75 8.34 4.21
C PHE A 109 -15.10 8.87 3.73
N VAL A 110 -15.86 7.99 3.09
CA VAL A 110 -17.29 8.17 2.84
C VAL A 110 -18.05 7.28 3.81
N ARG A 111 -19.22 7.73 4.28
CA ARG A 111 -20.07 6.97 5.23
C ARG A 111 -20.41 5.58 4.68
N GLY A 112 -20.23 4.57 5.53
CA GLY A 112 -20.61 3.20 5.22
C GLY A 112 -22.12 2.97 5.32
N CYS A 113 -22.59 1.83 4.82
CA CYS A 113 -24.01 1.49 4.79
C CYS A 113 -24.67 1.51 6.18
N GLU A 114 -23.94 1.08 7.21
CA GLU A 114 -24.44 1.03 8.58
C GLU A 114 -24.02 2.24 9.43
N TYR A 115 -23.44 3.30 8.84
CA TYR A 115 -22.99 4.48 9.58
C TYR A 115 -24.11 5.05 10.49
N GLY A 116 -25.33 5.18 9.97
CA GLY A 116 -26.48 5.67 10.74
C GLY A 116 -27.01 4.72 11.82
N ARG A 117 -26.41 3.53 12.01
CA ARG A 117 -26.78 2.56 13.06
C ARG A 117 -25.92 2.67 14.31
N PHE A 118 -24.84 3.44 14.27
CA PHE A 118 -23.99 3.72 15.42
C PHE A 118 -24.60 4.82 16.30
N ASP A 119 -24.32 4.76 17.61
CA ASP A 119 -24.77 5.82 18.51
C ASP A 119 -24.01 7.13 18.26
N ALA A 120 -24.59 8.25 18.70
CA ALA A 120 -24.03 9.58 18.44
C ALA A 120 -22.63 9.78 19.06
N ALA A 121 -22.35 9.14 20.20
CA ALA A 121 -21.05 9.22 20.87
C ALA A 121 -19.97 8.50 20.05
N SER A 122 -20.30 7.35 19.47
CA SER A 122 -19.43 6.54 18.62
C SER A 122 -19.14 7.24 17.29
N LEU A 123 -20.14 7.87 16.68
CA LEU A 123 -19.93 8.67 15.46
C LEU A 123 -19.01 9.87 15.72
N ALA A 124 -19.25 10.60 16.82
CA ALA A 124 -18.38 11.70 17.21
C ALA A 124 -16.95 11.23 17.52
N ALA A 125 -16.80 10.10 18.23
CA ALA A 125 -15.49 9.52 18.52
C ALA A 125 -14.76 9.09 17.23
N PHE A 126 -15.46 8.46 16.29
CA PHE A 126 -14.87 8.02 15.03
C PHE A 126 -14.27 9.18 14.21
N GLU A 127 -14.92 10.34 14.21
CA GLU A 127 -14.47 11.52 13.45
C GLU A 127 -13.43 12.39 14.17
N THR A 128 -13.33 12.28 15.50
CA THR A 128 -12.49 13.20 16.29
C THR A 128 -11.32 12.51 16.98
N ALA A 129 -11.40 11.21 17.25
CA ALA A 129 -10.37 10.48 17.95
C ALA A 129 -9.22 10.05 17.02
N ALA A 130 -8.05 9.87 17.63
CA ALA A 130 -6.95 9.14 17.02
C ALA A 130 -7.06 7.65 17.35
N TYR A 131 -6.71 6.82 16.38
CA TYR A 131 -6.70 5.37 16.48
C TYR A 131 -5.29 4.84 16.22
N ALA A 132 -4.74 4.08 17.15
CA ALA A 132 -3.45 3.43 16.98
C ALA A 132 -3.60 2.15 16.15
N VAL A 133 -2.68 1.91 15.21
CA VAL A 133 -2.64 0.64 14.47
C VAL A 133 -2.15 -0.46 15.41
N ALA A 134 -2.94 -1.52 15.54
CA ALA A 134 -2.65 -2.60 16.47
C ALA A 134 -1.55 -3.55 15.92
N PRO A 135 -0.72 -4.17 16.79
CA PRO A 135 0.35 -5.10 16.40
C PRO A 135 -0.09 -6.31 15.56
N GLN A 136 -1.33 -6.77 15.73
CA GLN A 136 -1.90 -7.90 14.99
C GLN A 136 -2.40 -7.55 13.57
N SER A 137 -2.20 -6.30 13.11
CA SER A 137 -2.56 -5.86 11.77
C SER A 137 -1.71 -6.54 10.70
N ASP A 138 -2.33 -7.03 9.62
CA ASP A 138 -1.66 -7.75 8.54
C ASP A 138 -2.13 -7.27 7.15
N ARG A 139 -2.05 -8.12 6.12
CA ARG A 139 -2.53 -7.78 4.76
C ARG A 139 -4.03 -7.97 4.57
N MET A 140 -4.73 -8.62 5.50
CA MET A 140 -6.18 -8.78 5.48
C MET A 140 -6.90 -7.61 6.09
N GLY A 141 -6.40 -7.10 7.22
CA GLY A 141 -7.04 -6.03 7.95
C GLY A 141 -6.06 -5.25 8.81
N CYS A 142 -6.21 -3.92 8.80
CA CYS A 142 -5.61 -3.01 9.75
C CYS A 142 -6.54 -2.89 10.96
N GLN A 143 -6.17 -3.46 12.09
CA GLN A 143 -6.94 -3.35 13.33
C GLN A 143 -6.56 -2.07 14.06
N LEU A 144 -7.56 -1.40 14.61
CA LEU A 144 -7.40 -0.09 15.23
C LEU A 144 -7.76 -0.14 16.72
N ASP A 145 -6.84 0.33 17.55
CA ASP A 145 -7.02 0.52 18.98
C ASP A 145 -7.37 2.01 19.25
N GLY A 146 -8.53 2.25 19.86
CA GLY A 146 -9.04 3.58 20.16
C GLY A 146 -10.35 3.50 20.95
N PRO A 147 -11.14 4.57 21.02
CA PRO A 147 -12.45 4.53 21.66
C PRO A 147 -13.34 3.45 21.03
N PRO A 148 -13.96 2.55 21.83
CA PRO A 148 -14.83 1.51 21.31
C PRO A 148 -16.09 2.14 20.71
N LEU A 149 -16.51 1.62 19.56
CA LEU A 149 -17.69 2.08 18.84
C LEU A 149 -18.86 1.13 19.06
N SER A 150 -20.03 1.68 19.35
CA SER A 150 -21.24 0.93 19.67
C SER A 150 -22.41 1.28 18.76
N LEU A 151 -23.25 0.28 18.50
CA LEU A 151 -24.50 0.46 17.78
C LEU A 151 -25.56 1.08 18.71
N ALA A 152 -26.42 1.93 18.16
CA ALA A 152 -27.55 2.51 18.88
C ALA A 152 -28.59 1.47 19.31
N ALA A 153 -28.66 0.33 18.60
CA ALA A 153 -29.47 -0.83 18.93
C ALA A 153 -28.79 -2.11 18.42
N PRO A 154 -29.07 -3.29 19.01
CA PRO A 154 -28.58 -4.56 18.50
C PRO A 154 -28.94 -4.74 17.02
N LEU A 155 -27.97 -5.22 16.23
CA LEU A 155 -28.13 -5.42 14.79
C LEU A 155 -27.58 -6.79 14.41
N GLU A 156 -28.43 -7.64 13.84
CA GLU A 156 -28.01 -8.86 13.16
C GLU A 156 -27.87 -8.55 11.67
N LEU A 157 -26.71 -8.84 11.10
CA LEU A 157 -26.44 -8.64 9.68
C LEU A 157 -26.28 -9.99 8.98
N LEU A 158 -26.84 -10.07 7.78
CA LEU A 158 -26.47 -11.11 6.84
C LEU A 158 -25.06 -10.83 6.31
N SER A 159 -24.37 -11.88 5.87
CA SER A 159 -23.07 -11.70 5.24
C SER A 159 -23.22 -10.96 3.92
N GLU A 160 -22.54 -9.82 3.80
CA GLU A 160 -22.57 -8.97 2.61
C GLU A 160 -21.18 -8.80 2.01
N ALA A 161 -21.13 -8.39 0.74
CA ALA A 161 -19.88 -8.08 0.07
C ALA A 161 -19.14 -6.92 0.75
N VAL A 162 -17.82 -7.05 0.80
CA VAL A 162 -16.91 -6.02 1.34
C VAL A 162 -15.80 -5.70 0.35
N THR A 163 -15.28 -4.47 0.40
CA THR A 163 -14.31 -3.96 -0.57
C THR A 163 -13.05 -3.46 0.13
N PHE A 164 -12.03 -3.13 -0.67
CA PHE A 164 -10.75 -2.68 -0.13
C PHE A 164 -10.98 -1.30 0.50
N GLY A 165 -10.62 -1.12 1.77
CA GLY A 165 -10.86 0.11 2.51
C GLY A 165 -12.17 0.14 3.31
N THR A 166 -13.00 -0.91 3.24
CA THR A 166 -14.19 -1.00 4.12
C THR A 166 -13.74 -1.03 5.59
N VAL A 167 -14.38 -0.21 6.42
CA VAL A 167 -14.15 -0.15 7.87
C VAL A 167 -15.28 -0.88 8.59
N GLN A 168 -14.98 -2.06 9.12
CA GLN A 168 -15.92 -2.87 9.89
C GLN A 168 -15.75 -2.64 11.39
N VAL A 169 -16.84 -2.73 12.15
CA VAL A 169 -16.82 -2.68 13.62
C VAL A 169 -17.39 -3.98 14.18
N PRO A 170 -16.56 -4.89 14.71
CA PRO A 170 -17.00 -6.09 15.41
C PRO A 170 -17.64 -5.78 16.78
N PRO A 171 -18.19 -6.79 17.50
CA PRO A 171 -18.84 -6.60 18.80
C PRO A 171 -17.95 -6.03 19.92
N ASP A 172 -16.63 -6.11 19.78
CA ASP A 172 -15.67 -5.51 20.73
C ASP A 172 -15.50 -4.00 20.52
N GLY A 173 -16.14 -3.44 19.49
CA GLY A 173 -16.14 -2.02 19.15
C GLY A 173 -14.86 -1.52 18.50
N ARG A 174 -13.88 -2.39 18.21
CA ARG A 174 -12.58 -2.00 17.63
C ARG A 174 -12.64 -2.00 16.11
N PRO A 175 -12.47 -0.85 15.43
CA PRO A 175 -12.58 -0.80 13.98
C PRO A 175 -11.49 -1.61 13.27
N ILE A 176 -11.84 -2.22 12.14
CA ILE A 176 -10.92 -2.94 11.25
C ILE A 176 -11.06 -2.39 9.84
N ILE A 177 -9.99 -1.82 9.28
CA ILE A 177 -9.94 -1.42 7.87
C ILE A 177 -9.50 -2.62 7.03
N LEU A 178 -10.35 -3.11 6.15
CA LEU A 178 -10.06 -4.27 5.31
C LEU A 178 -9.06 -3.94 4.21
N LEU A 179 -8.04 -4.78 4.04
CA LEU A 179 -6.90 -4.56 3.14
C LEU A 179 -6.90 -5.49 1.91
N ALA A 180 -5.76 -5.60 1.23
CA ALA A 180 -5.65 -6.27 -0.07
C ALA A 180 -6.05 -7.76 -0.04
N ASP A 181 -5.77 -8.46 1.06
CA ASP A 181 -5.98 -9.90 1.21
C ASP A 181 -7.26 -10.24 2.03
N ARG A 182 -8.12 -9.24 2.30
CA ARG A 182 -9.37 -9.36 3.06
C ARG A 182 -10.31 -10.45 2.52
N GLN A 183 -11.25 -10.88 3.36
CA GLN A 183 -12.38 -11.71 2.93
C GLN A 183 -13.28 -10.99 1.93
N THR A 184 -14.00 -11.75 1.09
CA THR A 184 -14.93 -11.20 0.08
C THR A 184 -16.28 -10.79 0.68
N THR A 185 -16.67 -11.42 1.78
CA THR A 185 -17.93 -11.14 2.49
C THR A 185 -17.68 -10.97 3.98
N GLY A 186 -18.49 -10.16 4.66
CA GLY A 186 -18.42 -9.97 6.10
C GLY A 186 -19.80 -9.73 6.71
N GLY A 187 -19.95 -10.07 7.99
CA GLY A 187 -21.20 -9.90 8.76
C GLY A 187 -21.13 -8.81 9.82
N TYR A 188 -20.11 -7.95 9.79
CA TYR A 188 -19.96 -6.85 10.75
C TYR A 188 -20.43 -5.52 10.14
N PRO A 189 -21.06 -4.65 10.94
CA PRO A 189 -21.48 -3.32 10.52
C PRO A 189 -20.33 -2.52 9.92
N ARG A 190 -20.59 -1.86 8.79
CA ARG A 190 -19.60 -1.04 8.08
C ARG A 190 -19.87 0.42 8.38
N ILE A 191 -19.03 1.00 9.23
CA ILE A 191 -19.14 2.41 9.60
C ILE A 191 -18.65 3.33 8.47
N ALA A 192 -17.62 2.93 7.73
CA ALA A 192 -16.99 3.79 6.74
C ALA A 192 -16.40 3.03 5.56
N GLN A 193 -16.13 3.76 4.48
CA GLN A 193 -15.35 3.32 3.34
C GLN A 193 -14.21 4.32 3.13
N VAL A 194 -12.96 3.88 3.35
CA VAL A 194 -11.77 4.71 3.12
C VAL A 194 -11.64 5.01 1.62
N ALA A 195 -11.32 6.27 1.30
CA ALA A 195 -11.08 6.70 -0.06
C ALA A 195 -9.89 5.94 -0.67
N THR A 196 -10.06 5.44 -1.91
CA THR A 196 -9.03 4.64 -2.59
C THR A 196 -7.68 5.35 -2.66
N ALA A 197 -7.69 6.67 -2.86
CA ALA A 197 -6.48 7.50 -2.93
C ALA A 197 -5.65 7.49 -1.62
N ASP A 198 -6.26 7.14 -0.48
CA ASP A 198 -5.65 7.16 0.85
C ASP A 198 -5.12 5.77 1.27
N LEU A 199 -5.52 4.70 0.58
CA LEU A 199 -5.06 3.34 0.87
C LEU A 199 -3.53 3.17 0.79
N PRO A 200 -2.81 3.81 -0.15
CA PRO A 200 -1.34 3.80 -0.14
C PRO A 200 -0.74 4.44 1.11
N VAL A 201 -1.38 5.47 1.66
CA VAL A 201 -0.94 6.15 2.90
C VAL A 201 -1.15 5.25 4.10
N LEU A 202 -2.35 4.66 4.23
CA LEU A 202 -2.66 3.66 5.26
C LEU A 202 -1.67 2.49 5.25
N ALA A 203 -1.30 2.00 4.05
CA ALA A 203 -0.34 0.91 3.90
C ALA A 203 1.08 1.24 4.41
N GLN A 204 1.37 2.50 4.75
CA GLN A 204 2.65 2.90 5.34
C GLN A 204 2.59 3.11 6.86
N VAL A 205 1.40 3.20 7.46
CA VAL A 205 1.26 3.35 8.91
C VAL A 205 1.68 2.05 9.61
N ARG A 206 2.54 2.15 10.62
CA ARG A 206 3.08 1.02 11.36
C ARG A 206 2.23 0.71 12.59
N PRO A 207 2.28 -0.54 13.09
CA PRO A 207 1.82 -0.81 14.45
C PRO A 207 2.41 0.16 15.48
N GLY A 208 1.54 0.70 16.33
CA GLY A 208 1.87 1.73 17.33
C GLY A 208 1.85 3.17 16.82
N GLU A 209 1.82 3.41 15.51
CA GLU A 209 1.51 4.72 14.94
C GLU A 209 -0.01 4.93 14.89
N SER A 210 -0.42 6.20 14.87
CA SER A 210 -1.84 6.57 14.93
C SER A 210 -2.35 7.06 13.59
N LEU A 211 -3.67 7.07 13.43
CA LEU A 211 -4.37 7.70 12.31
C LEU A 211 -5.69 8.28 12.80
N SER A 212 -6.28 9.16 12.02
CA SER A 212 -7.63 9.68 12.27
C SER A 212 -8.47 9.58 11.01
N PHE A 213 -9.76 9.87 11.13
CA PHE A 213 -10.69 9.84 10.03
C PHE A 213 -11.23 11.25 9.72
N ARG A 214 -11.42 11.54 8.43
CA ARG A 214 -12.06 12.78 7.97
C ARG A 214 -13.15 12.44 6.96
N GLU A 215 -14.38 12.81 7.26
CA GLU A 215 -15.47 12.60 6.31
C GLU A 215 -15.25 13.47 5.07
N VAL A 216 -15.51 12.90 3.89
CA VAL A 216 -15.57 13.60 2.61
C VAL A 216 -16.81 13.18 1.83
N ALA A 217 -17.27 14.06 0.95
CA ALA A 217 -18.32 13.71 -0.01
C ALA A 217 -17.80 12.66 -1.02
N LEU A 218 -18.71 11.87 -1.59
CA LEU A 218 -18.35 10.85 -2.58
C LEU A 218 -17.63 11.47 -3.78
N GLU A 219 -18.09 12.62 -4.23
CA GLU A 219 -17.54 13.37 -5.36
C GLU A 219 -16.10 13.85 -5.08
N GLU A 220 -15.77 14.17 -3.82
CA GLU A 220 -14.38 14.48 -3.43
C GLU A 220 -13.51 13.22 -3.49
N ALA A 221 -14.00 12.09 -2.99
CA ALA A 221 -13.25 10.83 -3.04
C ALA A 221 -12.97 10.37 -4.48
N GLU A 222 -13.94 10.50 -5.39
CA GLU A 222 -13.79 10.21 -6.81
C GLU A 222 -12.78 11.15 -7.50
N ARG A 223 -12.88 12.46 -7.24
CA ARG A 223 -11.94 13.45 -7.78
C ARG A 223 -10.51 13.13 -7.38
N LEU A 224 -10.28 12.78 -6.12
CA LEU A 224 -8.95 12.41 -5.61
C LEU A 224 -8.37 11.16 -6.29
N LEU A 225 -9.22 10.19 -6.62
CA LEU A 225 -8.80 9.01 -7.37
C LEU A 225 -8.37 9.39 -8.79
N LEU A 226 -9.16 10.20 -9.49
CA LEU A 226 -8.82 10.68 -10.84
C LEU A 226 -7.54 11.52 -10.86
N GLU A 227 -7.34 12.37 -9.85
CA GLU A 227 -6.10 13.15 -9.69
C GLU A 227 -4.88 12.24 -9.51
N GLN A 228 -5.00 11.19 -8.69
CA GLN A 228 -3.94 10.20 -8.50
C GLN A 228 -3.62 9.44 -9.81
N GLU A 229 -4.63 9.02 -10.58
CA GLU A 229 -4.42 8.37 -11.87
C GLU A 229 -3.71 9.31 -12.88
N ALA A 230 -4.14 10.57 -12.94
CA ALA A 230 -3.51 11.58 -13.77
C ALA A 230 -2.04 11.84 -13.38
N GLN A 231 -1.72 11.84 -12.08
CA GLN A 231 -0.35 11.95 -11.59
C GLN A 231 0.50 10.76 -12.04
N PHE A 232 -0.01 9.54 -11.98
CA PHE A 232 0.70 8.36 -12.47
C PHE A 232 1.00 8.44 -13.97
N GLU A 233 0.05 8.90 -14.79
CA GLU A 233 0.30 9.07 -16.23
C GLU A 233 1.34 10.16 -16.52
N ARG A 234 1.28 11.29 -15.82
CA ARG A 234 2.32 12.34 -15.92
C ARG A 234 3.70 11.79 -15.55
N LEU A 235 3.79 10.99 -14.49
CA LEU A 235 5.04 10.38 -14.06
C LEU A 235 5.60 9.42 -15.11
N LYS A 236 4.75 8.58 -15.72
CA LYS A 236 5.16 7.69 -16.81
C LYS A 236 5.74 8.46 -17.99
N ILE A 237 5.12 9.58 -18.37
CA ILE A 237 5.60 10.44 -19.46
C ILE A 237 6.94 11.09 -19.09
N ALA A 238 7.05 11.67 -17.90
CA ALA A 238 8.27 12.33 -17.43
C ALA A 238 9.47 11.35 -17.40
N VAL A 239 9.27 10.13 -16.87
CA VAL A 239 10.30 9.09 -16.87
C VAL A 239 10.69 8.69 -18.29
N ARG A 240 9.73 8.54 -19.22
CA ARG A 240 10.04 8.23 -20.62
C ARG A 240 10.85 9.32 -21.30
N LEU A 241 10.48 10.60 -21.12
CA LEU A 241 11.21 11.74 -21.69
C LEU A 241 12.64 11.77 -21.16
N ARG A 242 12.81 11.64 -19.83
CA ARG A 242 14.13 11.61 -19.20
C ARG A 242 15.01 10.43 -19.64
N LEU A 243 14.39 9.31 -19.98
CA LEU A 243 15.10 8.14 -20.50
C LEU A 243 15.36 8.19 -22.02
N SER A 244 14.72 9.13 -22.73
CA SER A 244 14.85 9.29 -24.19
C SER A 244 15.88 10.36 -24.58
N GLU A 245 16.09 11.38 -23.73
CA GLU A 245 17.27 12.27 -23.74
C GLU A 245 18.55 11.44 -23.63
#